data_AF-A0A8W8J6E6-F1
#
_entry.id   AF-A0A8W8J6E6-F1
#
_cell.length_a   1.000
_cell.length_b   1.000
_cell.length_c   1.000
_cell.angle_alpha   90.00
_cell.angle_beta   90.00
_cell.angle_gamma   90.00
#
_symmetry.space_group_name_H-M   'P 1'
#
loop_
_entity.id
_entity.type
_entity.pdbx_description
1 polymer ?
#
loop_
_entity_poly.entity_id
_entity_poly.type
_entity_poly.pdbx_seq_one_letter_code
_entity_poly.pdbx_strand_id
1 'polypeptide(L)'
;GAAPRTLVVGNVFTSNEAPPDTLIPFHHEMAQVPNYPSVLFFYCDNAPKEGGQTPLVLSNLVYQKMLELNSGFVNTLKEKGVKYTRVLPNGDDPTSPIGRGWQSTYGTPDKDEAEKKALELVESIEWLEDGCLKTVTRVLPAIREDPRTGKEMWFNSVIAVYRGWKDSRNSPETSITFGDGSPMDPKVMDVLENVLNELAVDFIWKKGDVVMVDNRQALHGRRSFVPPRRILASLCK
;
A
#
# COMPACT_ATOMS: atom_id res chain seq x y z
N GLY A 1 2.62 6.56 -3.70
CA GLY A 1 3.02 5.22 -3.21
C GLY A 1 4.17 5.34 -2.24
N ALA A 2 4.40 4.34 -1.39
CA ALA A 2 5.40 4.42 -0.31
C ALA A 2 6.85 4.17 -0.74
N ALA A 3 7.07 3.42 -1.82
CA ALA A 3 8.39 3.08 -2.34
C ALA A 3 8.82 4.01 -3.50
N PRO A 4 10.13 4.24 -3.70
CA PRO A 4 10.66 4.93 -4.89
C PRO A 4 10.29 4.16 -6.18
N ARG A 5 10.19 4.89 -7.29
CA ARG A 5 9.93 4.34 -8.64
C ARG A 5 10.72 5.15 -9.66
N THR A 6 11.26 4.47 -10.65
CA THR A 6 12.04 5.10 -11.72
C THR A 6 11.23 5.13 -13.01
N LEU A 7 11.14 6.30 -13.65
CA LEU A 7 10.52 6.44 -14.96
C LEU A 7 11.40 5.74 -16.01
N VAL A 8 10.82 4.84 -16.79
CA VAL A 8 11.52 4.14 -17.88
C VAL A 8 11.26 4.84 -19.21
N VAL A 9 9.98 5.00 -19.58
CA VAL A 9 9.56 5.69 -20.81
C VAL A 9 8.07 6.01 -20.75
N GLY A 10 7.65 7.18 -21.23
CA GLY A 10 6.23 7.56 -21.29
C GLY A 10 5.54 7.46 -19.92
N ASN A 11 4.59 6.54 -19.79
CA ASN A 11 3.86 6.27 -18.54
C ASN A 11 4.27 4.95 -17.87
N VAL A 12 5.46 4.42 -18.20
CA VAL A 12 5.98 3.15 -17.70
C VAL A 12 7.08 3.40 -16.68
N PHE A 13 6.91 2.83 -15.49
CA PHE A 13 7.84 2.93 -14.36
C PHE A 13 8.34 1.56 -13.94
N THR A 14 9.44 1.50 -13.20
CA THR A 14 9.78 0.30 -12.43
C THR A 14 8.70 0.02 -11.38
N SER A 15 8.36 -1.26 -11.17
CA SER A 15 7.56 -1.65 -10.00
C SER A 15 8.34 -1.41 -8.70
N ASN A 16 7.69 -1.48 -7.54
CA ASN A 16 8.33 -1.30 -6.23
C ASN A 16 9.67 -2.09 -6.12
N GLU A 17 10.74 -1.36 -5.83
CA GLU A 17 12.14 -1.82 -5.82
C GLU A 17 12.61 -2.32 -4.44
N ALA A 18 11.68 -2.59 -3.51
CA ALA A 18 12.01 -3.21 -2.22
C ALA A 18 12.86 -4.49 -2.38
N PRO A 19 13.71 -4.85 -1.40
CA PRO A 19 14.66 -5.95 -1.50
C PRO A 19 14.03 -7.30 -1.94
N PRO A 20 14.74 -8.15 -2.70
CA PRO A 20 14.18 -9.38 -3.27
C PRO A 20 13.61 -10.37 -2.25
N ASP A 21 14.22 -10.49 -1.07
CA ASP A 21 13.84 -11.35 0.05
C ASP A 21 12.61 -10.83 0.82
N THR A 22 12.26 -9.56 0.65
CA THR A 22 11.15 -8.91 1.33
C THR A 22 9.83 -9.15 0.59
N LEU A 23 8.77 -9.49 1.32
CA LEU A 23 7.41 -9.54 0.81
C LEU A 23 6.85 -8.12 0.69
N ILE A 24 6.15 -7.81 -0.40
CA ILE A 24 5.30 -6.61 -0.45
C ILE A 24 3.89 -7.04 -0.03
N PRO A 25 3.37 -6.50 1.10
CA PRO A 25 2.02 -6.84 1.56
C PRO A 25 0.93 -6.51 0.54
N PHE A 26 -0.22 -7.15 0.70
CA PHE A 26 -1.41 -6.87 -0.11
C PHE A 26 -1.91 -5.44 0.10
N HIS A 27 -2.16 -4.73 -1.00
CA HIS A 27 -2.72 -3.40 -0.99
C HIS A 27 -3.48 -3.09 -2.29
N HIS A 28 -4.36 -2.10 -2.21
CA HIS A 28 -4.80 -1.34 -3.37
C HIS A 28 -3.76 -0.25 -3.67
N GLU A 29 -3.44 -0.01 -4.94
CA GLU A 29 -2.50 1.03 -5.32
C GLU A 29 -3.05 2.39 -4.90
N MET A 30 -2.25 3.15 -4.15
CA MET A 30 -2.58 4.51 -3.71
C MET A 30 -3.90 4.60 -2.90
N ALA A 31 -4.19 3.59 -2.07
CA ALA A 31 -5.45 3.52 -1.31
C ALA A 31 -5.70 4.71 -0.36
N GLN A 32 -4.63 5.37 0.10
CA GLN A 32 -4.67 6.46 1.08
C GLN A 32 -4.95 7.84 0.47
N VAL A 33 -5.04 7.96 -0.87
CA VAL A 33 -5.30 9.26 -1.52
C VAL A 33 -6.67 9.26 -2.21
N PRO A 34 -7.32 10.42 -2.35
CA PRO A 34 -8.65 10.52 -2.98
C PRO A 34 -8.59 10.15 -4.48
N ASN A 35 -7.50 10.53 -5.15
CA ASN A 35 -7.28 10.26 -6.57
C ASN A 35 -6.36 9.04 -6.73
N TYR A 36 -6.95 7.85 -6.69
CA TYR A 36 -6.26 6.58 -6.94
C TYR A 36 -6.47 6.12 -8.39
N PRO A 37 -5.53 5.34 -8.96
CA PRO A 37 -5.70 4.79 -10.31
C PRO A 37 -6.87 3.80 -10.36
N SER A 38 -7.60 3.79 -11.47
CA SER A 38 -8.67 2.83 -11.75
C SER A 38 -8.11 1.46 -12.12
N VAL A 39 -7.04 1.46 -12.89
CA VAL A 39 -6.45 0.29 -13.54
C VAL A 39 -4.94 0.38 -13.44
N LEU A 40 -4.33 -0.77 -13.23
CA LEU A 40 -2.89 -0.96 -13.23
C LEU A 40 -2.54 -1.92 -14.35
N PHE A 41 -1.43 -1.68 -15.02
CA PHE A 41 -0.80 -2.66 -15.89
C PHE A 41 0.53 -3.08 -15.29
N PHE A 42 0.78 -4.38 -15.23
CA PHE A 42 2.08 -4.96 -14.96
C PHE A 42 2.61 -5.67 -16.20
N TYR A 43 3.87 -5.44 -16.55
CA TYR A 43 4.53 -6.06 -17.69
C TYR A 43 5.80 -6.78 -17.25
N CYS A 44 5.97 -8.04 -17.66
CA CYS A 44 7.17 -8.80 -17.36
C CYS A 44 8.23 -8.65 -18.44
N ASP A 45 9.19 -7.77 -18.18
CA ASP A 45 10.38 -7.62 -19.03
C ASP A 45 11.40 -8.75 -18.80
N ASN A 46 11.57 -9.16 -17.53
CA ASN A 46 12.43 -10.28 -17.15
C ASN A 46 11.78 -11.09 -16.03
N ALA A 47 11.41 -12.34 -16.33
CA ALA A 47 10.76 -13.24 -15.38
C ALA A 47 11.74 -13.69 -14.30
N PRO A 48 11.30 -13.79 -13.03
CA PRO A 48 12.14 -14.33 -11.97
C PRO A 48 12.45 -15.81 -12.24
N LYS A 49 13.66 -16.26 -11.86
CA LYS A 49 14.00 -17.69 -11.89
C LYS A 49 13.21 -18.49 -10.85
N GLU A 50 12.99 -17.88 -9.69
CA GLU A 50 12.29 -18.47 -8.55
C GLU A 50 11.54 -17.38 -7.80
N GLY A 51 10.32 -17.70 -7.35
CA GLY A 51 9.45 -16.79 -6.62
C GLY A 51 8.96 -15.61 -7.48
N GLY A 52 8.76 -14.46 -6.84
CA GLY A 52 8.51 -13.17 -7.52
C GLY A 52 7.17 -13.04 -8.20
N GLN A 53 6.24 -13.93 -7.89
CA GLN A 53 4.85 -13.84 -8.29
C GLN A 53 4.25 -12.52 -7.82
N THR A 54 3.27 -12.04 -8.59
CA THR A 54 2.39 -10.96 -8.16
C THR A 54 1.10 -11.63 -7.67
N PRO A 55 0.94 -11.86 -6.35
CA PRO A 55 -0.31 -12.37 -5.83
C PRO A 55 -1.42 -11.35 -6.04
N LEU A 56 -2.58 -11.83 -6.49
CA LEU A 56 -3.79 -11.05 -6.71
C LEU A 56 -4.92 -11.63 -5.87
N VAL A 57 -5.70 -10.78 -5.21
CA VAL A 57 -6.83 -11.21 -4.39
C VAL A 57 -8.02 -10.28 -4.59
N LEU A 58 -9.22 -10.85 -4.74
CA LEU A 58 -10.45 -10.09 -4.90
C LEU A 58 -10.86 -9.45 -3.57
N SER A 59 -10.97 -8.12 -3.59
CA SER A 59 -11.22 -7.27 -2.43
C SER A 59 -12.54 -7.57 -1.73
N ASN A 60 -13.61 -7.85 -2.49
CA ASN A 60 -14.91 -8.20 -1.93
C ASN A 60 -14.89 -9.55 -1.20
N LEU A 61 -14.06 -10.50 -1.64
CA LEU A 61 -13.96 -11.81 -0.99
C LEU A 61 -13.23 -11.69 0.35
N VAL A 62 -12.20 -10.84 0.42
CA VAL A 62 -11.53 -10.50 1.69
C VAL A 62 -12.53 -9.88 2.66
N TYR A 63 -13.33 -8.92 2.19
CA TYR A 63 -14.38 -8.31 3.00
C TYR A 63 -15.37 -9.35 3.54
N GLN A 64 -15.93 -10.22 2.68
CA GLN A 64 -16.88 -11.25 3.09
C GLN A 64 -16.28 -12.21 4.11
N LYS A 65 -15.07 -12.72 3.84
CA LYS A 65 -14.40 -13.66 4.73
C LYS A 65 -14.03 -13.04 6.07
N MET A 66 -13.58 -11.78 6.08
CA MET A 66 -13.30 -11.06 7.33
C MET A 66 -14.57 -10.75 8.11
N LEU A 67 -15.69 -10.48 7.44
CA LEU A 67 -16.98 -10.27 8.09
C LEU A 67 -17.45 -11.57 8.76
N GLU A 68 -17.26 -12.73 8.13
CA GLU A 68 -17.57 -14.04 8.72
C GLU A 68 -16.71 -14.36 9.95
N LEU A 69 -15.39 -14.13 9.86
CA LEU A 69 -14.45 -14.52 10.91
C LEU A 69 -14.35 -13.51 12.05
N ASN A 70 -14.51 -12.21 11.77
CA ASN A 70 -14.25 -11.11 12.70
C ASN A 70 -15.21 -9.93 12.46
N SER A 71 -16.53 -10.18 12.48
CA SER A 71 -17.56 -9.16 12.21
C SER A 71 -17.42 -7.90 13.07
N GLY A 72 -17.05 -8.03 14.35
CA GLY A 72 -16.83 -6.89 15.24
C GLY A 72 -15.72 -5.96 14.78
N PHE A 73 -14.61 -6.52 14.26
CA PHE A 73 -13.53 -5.73 13.67
C PHE A 73 -13.98 -5.00 12.41
N VAL A 74 -14.67 -5.70 11.51
CA VAL A 74 -15.18 -5.13 10.25
C VAL A 74 -16.19 -4.01 10.53
N ASN A 75 -17.11 -4.20 11.47
CA ASN A 75 -18.07 -3.17 11.85
C ASN A 75 -17.37 -1.94 12.44
N THR A 76 -16.34 -2.15 13.27
CA THR A 76 -15.52 -1.05 13.81
C THR A 76 -14.81 -0.29 12.69
N LEU A 77 -14.25 -0.99 11.69
CA LEU A 77 -13.64 -0.35 10.52
C LEU A 77 -14.64 0.47 9.70
N LYS A 78 -15.89 -0.01 9.55
CA LYS A 78 -16.96 0.72 8.85
C LYS A 78 -17.39 1.98 9.61
N GLU A 79 -17.53 1.88 10.92
CA GLU A 79 -17.98 2.98 11.78
C GLU A 79 -16.89 4.04 11.95
N LYS A 80 -15.67 3.60 12.29
CA LYS A 80 -14.59 4.50 12.72
C LYS A 80 -13.61 4.85 11.62
N GLY A 81 -13.52 4.06 10.55
CA GLY A 81 -12.43 4.18 9.59
C GLY A 81 -11.05 3.98 10.24
N VAL A 82 -10.01 4.50 9.60
CA VAL A 82 -8.60 4.36 10.04
C VAL A 82 -7.82 5.65 9.83
N LYS A 83 -6.77 5.84 10.64
CA LYS A 83 -5.74 6.86 10.42
C LYS A 83 -4.40 6.19 10.18
N TYR A 84 -3.60 6.80 9.31
CA TYR A 84 -2.25 6.37 9.02
C TYR A 84 -1.25 7.44 9.47
N THR A 85 -0.27 7.04 10.25
CA THR A 85 0.86 7.88 10.65
C THR A 85 2.09 7.42 9.90
N ARG A 86 2.84 8.36 9.30
CA ARG A 86 4.11 8.06 8.65
C ARG A 86 5.16 9.10 9.00
N VAL A 87 6.36 8.64 9.33
CA VAL A 87 7.56 9.46 9.43
C VAL A 87 8.38 9.29 8.16
N LEU A 88 8.35 10.31 7.31
CA LEU A 88 9.07 10.41 6.05
C LEU A 88 10.50 10.90 6.30
N PRO A 89 11.53 10.22 5.77
CA PRO A 89 12.91 10.66 5.94
C PRO A 89 13.19 11.97 5.20
N ASN A 90 14.24 12.67 5.64
CA ASN A 90 14.83 13.80 4.92
C ASN A 90 15.75 13.27 3.81
N GLY A 91 15.24 13.22 2.58
CA GLY A 91 15.86 12.47 1.48
C GLY A 91 15.41 11.00 1.42
N ASP A 92 15.66 10.35 0.29
CA ASP A 92 15.30 8.94 0.09
C ASP A 92 16.32 8.00 0.77
N ASP A 93 15.80 7.03 1.53
CA ASP A 93 16.55 5.98 2.22
C ASP A 93 16.39 4.64 1.47
N PRO A 94 17.40 4.21 0.69
CA PRO A 94 17.32 2.96 -0.09
C PRO A 94 17.35 1.70 0.78
N THR A 95 17.65 1.81 2.08
CA THR A 95 17.71 0.66 3.01
C THR A 95 16.35 0.33 3.62
N SER A 96 15.38 1.25 3.53
CA SER A 96 14.04 1.09 4.08
C SER A 96 13.01 0.72 3.00
N PRO A 97 12.11 -0.26 3.24
CA PRO A 97 11.03 -0.59 2.30
C PRO A 97 10.03 0.56 2.10
N ILE A 98 10.04 1.54 2.99
CA ILE A 98 9.22 2.75 2.97
C ILE A 98 10.09 4.01 3.01
N GLY A 99 11.32 3.93 2.51
CA GLY A 99 12.32 4.98 2.62
C GLY A 99 12.14 6.18 1.68
N ARG A 100 11.04 6.28 0.94
CA ARG A 100 10.76 7.50 0.14
C ARG A 100 10.63 8.70 1.07
N GLY A 101 11.51 9.69 0.91
CA GLY A 101 11.55 10.93 1.66
C GLY A 101 10.41 11.87 1.36
N TRP A 102 10.28 12.93 2.17
CA TRP A 102 9.22 13.91 1.97
C TRP A 102 9.39 14.69 0.66
N GLN A 103 10.62 14.96 0.23
CA GLN A 103 10.89 15.67 -1.03
C GLN A 103 10.36 14.89 -2.23
N SER A 104 10.68 13.59 -2.29
CA SER A 104 10.22 12.68 -3.35
C SER A 104 8.73 12.32 -3.23
N THR A 105 8.14 12.50 -2.05
CA THR A 105 6.70 12.30 -1.82
C THR A 105 5.88 13.49 -2.31
N TYR A 106 6.34 14.72 -2.05
CA TYR A 106 5.64 15.96 -2.40
C TYR A 106 6.19 16.64 -3.66
N GLY A 107 7.25 16.08 -4.26
CA GLY A 107 7.87 16.58 -5.49
C GLY A 107 8.45 17.97 -5.35
N THR A 108 9.02 18.30 -4.18
CA THR A 108 9.63 19.62 -3.93
C THR A 108 10.72 19.50 -2.85
N PRO A 109 11.84 20.24 -2.96
CA PRO A 109 12.84 20.35 -1.90
C PRO A 109 12.50 21.45 -0.88
N ASP A 110 11.44 22.24 -1.09
CA ASP A 110 11.04 23.35 -0.24
C ASP A 110 10.08 22.87 0.87
N LYS A 111 10.38 23.24 2.13
CA LYS A 111 9.57 22.79 3.27
C LYS A 111 8.17 23.38 3.23
N ASP A 112 8.03 24.68 3.01
CA ASP A 112 6.74 25.37 3.04
C ASP A 112 5.82 24.86 1.91
N GLU A 113 6.38 24.60 0.73
CA GLU A 113 5.65 23.98 -0.37
C GLU A 113 5.24 22.53 -0.04
N ALA A 114 6.12 21.74 0.58
CA ALA A 114 5.80 20.38 1.02
C ALA A 114 4.69 20.38 2.08
N GLU A 115 4.72 21.29 3.05
CA GLU A 115 3.66 21.44 4.05
C GLU A 115 2.31 21.72 3.39
N LYS A 116 2.28 22.69 2.47
CA LYS A 116 1.06 23.05 1.73
C LYS A 116 0.48 21.85 0.99
N LYS A 117 1.31 21.11 0.25
CA LYS A 117 0.89 19.90 -0.48
C LYS A 117 0.46 18.78 0.47
N ALA A 118 1.13 18.63 1.62
CA ALA A 118 0.79 17.62 2.61
C ALA A 118 -0.60 17.88 3.19
N LEU A 119 -0.88 19.11 3.62
CA LEU A 119 -2.13 19.52 4.27
C LEU A 119 -3.37 19.44 3.36
N GLU A 120 -3.20 19.32 2.04
CA GLU A 120 -4.29 18.97 1.13
C GLU A 120 -4.80 17.53 1.36
N LEU A 121 -3.91 16.62 1.81
CA LEU A 121 -4.16 15.18 1.92
C LEU A 121 -4.26 14.68 3.36
N VAL A 122 -3.50 15.26 4.28
CA VAL A 122 -3.35 14.79 5.66
C VAL A 122 -4.04 15.72 6.66
N GLU A 123 -4.30 15.24 7.87
CA GLU A 123 -4.90 16.01 8.96
C GLU A 123 -3.87 16.85 9.70
N SER A 124 -2.68 16.29 9.93
CA SER A 124 -1.62 17.00 10.63
C SER A 124 -0.23 16.61 10.12
N ILE A 125 0.69 17.53 10.36
CA ILE A 125 2.12 17.37 10.08
C ILE A 125 2.95 17.82 11.29
N GLU A 126 4.15 17.28 11.40
CA GLU A 126 5.12 17.61 12.44
C GLU A 126 6.53 17.45 11.86
N TRP A 127 7.33 18.53 11.84
CA TRP A 127 8.75 18.44 11.53
C TRP A 127 9.53 17.96 12.76
N LEU A 128 10.32 16.91 12.58
CA LEU A 128 11.18 16.36 13.62
C LEU A 128 12.56 17.03 13.59
N GLU A 129 13.32 16.91 14.68
CA GLU A 129 14.63 17.56 14.87
C GLU A 129 15.67 17.14 13.81
N ASP A 130 15.58 15.90 13.32
CA ASP A 130 16.45 15.34 12.27
C ASP A 130 16.04 15.76 10.85
N GLY A 131 15.00 16.60 10.73
CA GLY A 131 14.45 17.06 9.46
C GLY A 131 13.48 16.09 8.80
N CYS A 132 13.14 14.95 9.44
CA CYS A 132 12.05 14.09 9.00
C CYS A 132 10.70 14.80 9.11
N LEU A 133 9.74 14.37 8.30
CA LEU A 133 8.37 14.88 8.32
C LEU A 133 7.42 13.77 8.76
N LYS A 134 6.80 13.95 9.93
CA LYS A 134 5.72 13.09 10.39
C LYS A 134 4.39 13.62 9.88
N THR A 135 3.56 12.74 9.35
CA THR A 135 2.25 13.05 8.78
C THR A 135 1.20 12.11 9.35
N VAL A 136 0.00 12.61 9.66
CA VAL A 136 -1.15 11.80 10.08
C VAL A 136 -2.31 12.08 9.14
N THR A 137 -2.82 11.05 8.47
CA THR A 137 -3.97 11.22 7.57
C THR A 137 -5.22 11.64 8.34
N ARG A 138 -6.17 12.26 7.62
CA ARG A 138 -7.58 12.30 8.07
C ARG A 138 -8.09 10.87 8.29
N VAL A 139 -9.23 10.74 8.97
CA VAL A 139 -9.95 9.46 9.03
C VAL A 139 -10.33 9.06 7.62
N LEU A 140 -9.85 7.91 7.17
CA LEU A 140 -10.16 7.34 5.86
C LEU A 140 -11.11 6.15 6.01
N PRO A 141 -12.08 5.98 5.09
CA PRO A 141 -12.90 4.79 5.06
C PRO A 141 -12.03 3.57 4.75
N ALA A 142 -12.16 2.53 5.57
CA ALA A 142 -11.42 1.29 5.40
C ALA A 142 -12.15 0.26 4.54
N ILE A 143 -13.49 0.34 4.48
CA ILE A 143 -14.34 -0.43 3.58
C ILE A 143 -15.01 0.56 2.63
N ARG A 144 -15.05 0.26 1.34
CA ARG A 144 -15.64 1.13 0.32
C ARG A 144 -16.57 0.33 -0.58
N GLU A 145 -17.70 0.89 -0.95
CA GLU A 145 -18.56 0.30 -1.98
C GLU A 145 -17.99 0.58 -3.38
N ASP A 146 -17.98 -0.43 -4.25
CA ASP A 146 -17.80 -0.23 -5.69
C ASP A 146 -19.16 0.06 -6.34
N PRO A 147 -19.44 1.31 -6.79
CA PRO A 147 -20.76 1.69 -7.29
C PRO A 147 -21.16 0.97 -8.57
N ARG A 148 -20.23 0.33 -9.28
CA ARG A 148 -20.53 -0.46 -10.49
C ARG A 148 -21.18 -1.80 -10.16
N THR A 149 -20.91 -2.31 -8.95
CA THR A 149 -21.34 -3.65 -8.52
C THR A 149 -22.18 -3.64 -7.24
N GLY A 150 -22.20 -2.53 -6.50
CA GLY A 150 -22.83 -2.41 -5.18
C GLY A 150 -22.14 -3.25 -4.10
N LYS A 151 -20.95 -3.78 -4.36
CA LYS A 151 -20.22 -4.63 -3.41
C LYS A 151 -19.30 -3.80 -2.53
N GLU A 152 -19.29 -4.16 -1.26
CA GLU A 152 -18.30 -3.68 -0.30
C GLU A 152 -16.93 -4.30 -0.58
N MET A 153 -15.90 -3.46 -0.62
CA MET A 153 -14.52 -3.80 -0.93
C MET A 153 -13.64 -3.55 0.29
N TRP A 154 -12.67 -4.44 0.52
CA TRP A 154 -11.55 -4.25 1.46
C TRP A 154 -10.55 -3.19 0.94
N PHE A 155 -11.03 -2.00 0.61
CA PHE A 155 -10.24 -0.94 0.00
C PHE A 155 -9.55 -0.09 1.07
N ASN A 156 -8.42 -0.59 1.57
CA ASN A 156 -7.59 0.08 2.55
C ASN A 156 -6.12 -0.37 2.43
N SER A 157 -5.28 0.10 3.35
CA SER A 157 -3.90 -0.36 3.51
C SER A 157 -3.61 -0.85 4.92
N VAL A 158 -4.61 -1.42 5.61
CA VAL A 158 -4.50 -1.85 7.01
C VAL A 158 -3.33 -2.82 7.18
N ILE A 159 -3.37 -3.95 6.47
CA ILE A 159 -2.31 -4.95 6.57
C ILE A 159 -0.98 -4.45 5.99
N ALA A 160 -1.02 -3.64 4.94
CA ALA A 160 0.18 -3.15 4.29
C ALA A 160 0.98 -2.19 5.16
N VAL A 161 0.29 -1.34 5.93
CA VAL A 161 0.93 -0.50 6.92
C VAL A 161 1.34 -1.32 8.14
N TYR A 162 0.46 -2.17 8.65
CA TYR A 162 0.75 -2.96 9.86
C TYR A 162 1.93 -3.94 9.68
N ARG A 163 2.17 -4.47 8.48
CA ARG A 163 3.32 -5.36 8.22
C ARG A 163 4.49 -4.68 7.53
N GLY A 164 4.21 -3.69 6.67
CA GLY A 164 5.19 -3.12 5.76
C GLY A 164 5.80 -1.79 6.18
N TRP A 165 5.14 -1.02 7.07
CA TRP A 165 5.68 0.26 7.54
C TRP A 165 6.51 0.05 8.81
N LYS A 166 7.65 -0.60 8.61
CA LYS A 166 8.59 -0.93 9.66
C LYS A 166 10.00 -0.54 9.23
N ASP A 167 10.55 0.44 9.92
CA ASP A 167 11.95 0.86 9.84
C ASP A 167 12.35 1.52 11.17
N SER A 168 13.50 2.20 11.22
CA SER A 168 13.94 2.90 12.44
C SER A 168 13.01 4.05 12.87
N ARG A 169 12.13 4.50 11.97
CA ARG A 169 11.28 5.69 12.13
C ARG A 169 9.79 5.33 12.32
N ASN A 170 9.38 4.14 11.90
CA ASN A 170 7.99 3.71 11.84
C ASN A 170 7.80 2.32 12.43
N SER A 171 6.73 2.13 13.20
CA SER A 171 6.32 0.83 13.73
C SER A 171 4.83 0.57 13.48
N PRO A 172 4.39 -0.70 13.42
CA PRO A 172 2.97 -1.04 13.21
C PRO A 172 2.03 -0.38 14.23
N GLU A 173 2.43 -0.33 15.50
CA GLU A 173 1.62 0.14 16.63
C GLU A 173 1.33 1.64 16.54
N THR A 174 2.20 2.39 15.86
CA THR A 174 2.10 3.84 15.72
C THR A 174 1.65 4.26 14.32
N SER A 175 1.93 3.43 13.31
CA SER A 175 1.67 3.75 11.90
C SER A 175 0.21 3.59 11.51
N ILE A 176 -0.57 2.81 12.25
CA ILE A 176 -2.00 2.64 11.98
C ILE A 176 -2.84 2.48 13.24
N THR A 177 -3.94 3.22 13.26
CA THR A 177 -4.98 3.15 14.30
C THR A 177 -6.36 3.22 13.65
N PHE A 178 -7.40 2.87 14.41
CA PHE A 178 -8.77 3.24 14.05
C PHE A 178 -8.91 4.77 14.03
N GLY A 179 -9.99 5.28 13.43
CA GLY A 179 -10.20 6.73 13.34
C GLY A 179 -10.26 7.46 14.69
N ASP A 180 -10.60 6.75 15.76
CA ASP A 180 -10.62 7.26 17.14
C ASP A 180 -9.25 7.14 17.87
N GLY A 181 -8.23 6.62 17.20
CA GLY A 181 -6.89 6.42 17.76
C GLY A 181 -6.69 5.10 18.49
N SER A 182 -7.72 4.25 18.63
CA SER A 182 -7.54 2.92 19.23
C SER A 182 -6.66 2.02 18.36
N PRO A 183 -5.81 1.15 18.96
CA PRO A 183 -4.83 0.35 18.22
C PRO A 183 -5.47 -0.83 17.48
N MET A 184 -4.76 -1.33 16.46
CA MET A 184 -5.12 -2.59 15.79
C MET A 184 -4.76 -3.79 16.66
N ASP A 185 -5.68 -4.75 16.82
CA ASP A 185 -5.41 -6.00 17.53
C ASP A 185 -4.47 -6.89 16.68
N PRO A 186 -3.26 -7.24 17.18
CA PRO A 186 -2.31 -8.07 16.46
C PRO A 186 -2.89 -9.43 16.02
N LYS A 187 -3.76 -10.05 16.84
CA LYS A 187 -4.36 -11.35 16.53
C LYS A 187 -5.29 -11.26 15.32
N VAL A 188 -6.03 -10.15 15.20
CA VAL A 188 -6.90 -9.91 14.04
C VAL A 188 -6.07 -9.65 12.79
N MET A 189 -4.90 -9.01 12.93
CA MET A 189 -3.98 -8.79 11.81
C MET A 189 -3.40 -10.12 11.29
N ASP A 190 -3.10 -11.07 12.18
CA ASP A 190 -2.69 -12.43 11.79
C ASP A 190 -3.81 -13.15 11.01
N VAL A 191 -5.06 -13.04 11.45
CA VAL A 191 -6.21 -13.62 10.73
C VAL A 191 -6.37 -12.97 9.35
N LEU A 192 -6.29 -11.63 9.27
CA LEU A 192 -6.41 -10.91 8.01
C LEU A 192 -5.32 -11.32 7.00
N GLU A 193 -4.08 -11.44 7.47
CA GLU A 193 -2.96 -11.90 6.64
C GLU A 193 -3.18 -13.32 6.11
N ASN A 194 -3.68 -14.23 6.97
CA ASN A 194 -4.02 -15.59 6.55
C ASN A 194 -5.14 -15.61 5.51
N VAL A 195 -6.22 -14.85 5.71
CA VAL A 195 -7.32 -14.73 4.75
C VAL A 195 -6.82 -14.22 3.39
N LEU A 196 -5.97 -13.19 3.39
CA LEU A 196 -5.41 -12.66 2.16
C LEU A 196 -4.56 -13.68 1.42
N ASN A 197 -3.72 -14.44 2.14
CA ASN A 197 -2.88 -15.47 1.55
C ASN A 197 -3.69 -16.68 1.04
N GLU A 198 -4.73 -17.09 1.77
CA GLU A 198 -5.62 -18.20 1.39
C GLU A 198 -6.39 -17.88 0.10
N LEU A 199 -6.89 -16.65 -0.03
CA LEU A 199 -7.69 -16.22 -1.16
C LEU A 199 -6.86 -15.78 -2.38
N ALA A 200 -5.55 -15.59 -2.22
CA ALA A 200 -4.70 -15.06 -3.27
C ALA A 200 -4.43 -16.09 -4.38
N VAL A 201 -4.43 -15.60 -5.62
CA VAL A 201 -3.90 -16.31 -6.77
C VAL A 201 -2.51 -15.75 -7.09
N ASP A 202 -1.49 -16.58 -6.94
CA ASP A 202 -0.12 -16.24 -7.27
C ASP A 202 0.09 -16.26 -8.80
N PHE A 203 0.13 -15.08 -9.42
CA PHE A 203 0.41 -14.98 -10.86
C PHE A 203 1.89 -15.25 -11.15
N ILE A 204 2.16 -16.37 -11.84
CA ILE A 204 3.51 -16.78 -12.23
C ILE A 204 3.88 -16.11 -13.55
N TRP A 205 4.85 -15.22 -13.49
CA TRP A 205 5.30 -14.41 -14.62
C TRP A 205 6.04 -15.21 -15.69
N LYS A 206 5.73 -14.93 -16.96
CA LYS A 206 6.57 -15.22 -18.13
C LYS A 206 6.95 -13.92 -18.82
N LYS A 207 8.12 -13.93 -19.45
CA LYS A 207 8.58 -12.77 -20.24
C LYS A 207 7.56 -12.45 -21.33
N GLY A 208 7.18 -11.18 -21.43
CA GLY A 208 6.18 -10.70 -22.38
C GLY A 208 4.76 -10.60 -21.82
N ASP A 209 4.47 -11.21 -20.68
CA ASP A 209 3.14 -11.13 -20.07
C ASP A 209 2.78 -9.69 -19.73
N VAL A 210 1.51 -9.36 -19.96
CA VAL A 210 0.87 -8.13 -19.50
C VAL A 210 -0.35 -8.51 -18.67
N VAL A 211 -0.39 -8.05 -17.42
CA VAL A 211 -1.52 -8.23 -16.53
C VAL A 211 -2.18 -6.88 -16.30
N MET A 212 -3.48 -6.81 -16.59
CA MET A 212 -4.33 -5.67 -16.23
C MET A 212 -5.06 -5.98 -14.92
N VAL A 213 -4.99 -5.06 -13.96
CA VAL A 213 -5.65 -5.17 -12.66
C VAL A 213 -6.64 -4.03 -12.51
N ASP A 214 -7.91 -4.33 -12.29
CA ASP A 214 -8.89 -3.34 -11.82
C ASP A 214 -8.59 -3.03 -10.35
N ASN A 215 -7.99 -1.86 -10.10
CA ASN A 215 -7.52 -1.45 -8.79
C ASN A 215 -8.69 -1.22 -7.82
N ARG A 216 -9.94 -1.15 -8.28
CA ARG A 216 -11.11 -1.07 -7.38
C ARG A 216 -11.51 -2.44 -6.83
N GLN A 217 -11.17 -3.51 -7.55
CA GLN A 217 -11.65 -4.86 -7.24
C GLN A 217 -10.57 -5.78 -6.70
N ALA A 218 -9.30 -5.55 -6.97
CA ALA A 218 -8.23 -6.45 -6.57
C ALA A 218 -7.12 -5.76 -5.78
N LEU A 219 -6.69 -6.41 -4.71
CA LEU A 219 -5.42 -6.11 -4.05
C LEU A 219 -4.32 -6.89 -4.75
N HIS A 220 -3.11 -6.35 -4.69
CA HIS A 220 -1.92 -7.03 -5.18
C HIS A 220 -0.77 -6.92 -4.16
N GLY A 221 0.17 -7.86 -4.26
CA GLY A 221 1.40 -7.87 -3.46
C GLY A 221 2.60 -8.29 -4.29
N ARG A 222 3.67 -8.73 -3.62
CA ARG A 222 4.84 -9.35 -4.26
C ARG A 222 5.40 -10.44 -3.36
N ARG A 223 5.60 -11.65 -3.91
CA ARG A 223 6.36 -12.70 -3.23
C ARG A 223 7.86 -12.41 -3.24
N SER A 224 8.61 -13.00 -2.31
CA SER A 224 10.07 -12.98 -2.36
C SER A 224 10.58 -13.67 -3.63
N PHE A 225 11.77 -13.31 -4.08
CA PHE A 225 12.33 -13.85 -5.32
C PHE A 225 13.84 -13.88 -5.34
N VAL A 226 14.39 -14.72 -6.23
CA VAL A 226 15.81 -14.73 -6.57
C VAL A 226 16.03 -13.91 -7.83
N PRO A 227 16.86 -12.85 -7.80
CA PRO A 227 17.19 -12.07 -8.99
C PRO A 227 17.80 -12.92 -10.13
N PRO A 228 17.69 -12.50 -11.40
CA PRO A 228 17.08 -11.26 -11.87
C PRO A 228 15.55 -11.34 -11.95
N ARG A 229 14.88 -10.19 -11.77
CA ARG A 229 13.44 -10.00 -11.99
C ARG A 229 13.21 -8.56 -12.40
N ARG A 230 12.44 -8.32 -13.47
CA ARG A 230 12.06 -6.97 -13.90
C ARG A 230 10.60 -6.95 -14.33
N ILE A 231 9.76 -6.40 -13.46
CA ILE A 231 8.36 -6.10 -13.74
C ILE A 231 8.22 -4.58 -13.84
N LEU A 232 7.61 -4.11 -14.92
CA LEU A 232 7.29 -2.70 -15.14
C LEU A 232 5.82 -2.46 -14.82
N ALA A 233 5.47 -1.22 -14.47
CA ALA A 233 4.12 -0.84 -14.12
C ALA A 233 3.66 0.44 -14.84
N SER A 234 2.36 0.53 -15.12
CA SER A 234 1.69 1.74 -15.57
C SER A 234 0.38 1.94 -14.80
N LEU A 235 0.04 3.20 -14.52
CA LEU A 235 -1.12 3.59 -13.72
C LEU A 235 -2.09 4.39 -14.60
N CYS A 236 -3.37 4.02 -14.60
CA CYS A 236 -4.40 4.67 -15.41
C CYS A 236 -5.51 5.28 -14.55
N LYS A 237 -6.14 6.35 -15.03
CA LYS A 237 -7.31 7.00 -14.41
C LYS A 237 -8.60 6.23 -14.66
#